data_AF-A0A2A6D1S2-F1
#
_entry.id   AF-A0A2A6D1S2-F1
#
_cell.length_a   1.000
_cell.length_b   1.000
_cell.length_c   1.000
_cell.angle_alpha   90.00
_cell.angle_beta   90.00
_cell.angle_gamma   90.00
#
_symmetry.space_group_name_H-M   'P 1'
#
loop_
_entity.id
_entity.type
_entity.pdbx_description
1 polymer ?
#
loop_
_entity_poly.entity_id
_entity_poly.type
_entity_poly.pdbx_seq_one_letter_code
_entity_poly.pdbx_strand_id
1 'polypeptide(L)'
;MQAGFEEKLAILQAAAGKRMEAIVNSFGPHRFSGCRNIGLEILPYGDTRSSGLRFCGQVPYPSKPVYTDGDTMLCWLYRDINLPVTVEVS
;
A
#
# COMPACT_ATOMS: atom_id res chain seq x y z
N MET A 1 1.07 26.02 10.08
CA MET A 1 0.78 25.48 8.74
C MET A 1 0.18 24.11 8.92
N GLN A 2 -1.11 23.97 8.60
CA GLN A 2 -1.83 22.70 8.69
C GLN A 2 -1.32 21.83 7.54
N ALA A 3 -0.54 20.79 7.86
CA ALA A 3 -0.08 19.85 6.86
C ALA A 3 -1.27 18.99 6.45
N GLY A 4 -1.64 19.08 5.18
CA GLY A 4 -2.79 18.36 4.64
C GLY A 4 -2.49 16.87 4.54
N PHE A 5 -3.54 16.07 4.66
CA PHE A 5 -3.55 14.68 4.23
C PHE A 5 -3.04 14.59 2.78
N GLU A 6 -2.10 13.68 2.54
CA GLU A 6 -1.58 13.38 1.21
C GLU A 6 -1.80 11.91 0.88
N GLU A 7 -2.18 11.67 -0.36
CA GLU A 7 -2.40 10.31 -0.85
C GLU A 7 -1.93 10.13 -2.29
N LYS A 8 -1.66 8.87 -2.63
CA LYS A 8 -1.49 8.41 -3.99
C LYS A 8 -2.21 7.09 -4.18
N LEU A 9 -3.07 7.06 -5.18
CA LEU A 9 -3.81 5.88 -5.60
C LEU A 9 -3.21 5.34 -6.90
N ALA A 10 -2.93 4.04 -6.95
CA ALA A 10 -2.56 3.34 -8.17
C ALA A 10 -3.50 2.16 -8.37
N ILE A 11 -4.15 2.10 -9.54
CA ILE A 11 -4.94 0.95 -9.96
C ILE A 11 -4.12 0.21 -11.01
N LEU A 12 -3.74 -1.01 -10.69
CA LEU A 12 -3.05 -1.92 -11.59
C LEU A 12 -4.08 -2.84 -12.25
N GLN A 13 -3.95 -3.03 -13.56
CA GLN A 13 -4.83 -3.86 -14.35
C GLN A 13 -4.00 -4.89 -15.13
N ALA A 14 -4.29 -6.16 -14.92
CA ALA A 14 -3.78 -7.25 -15.73
C ALA A 14 -4.71 -7.53 -16.92
N ALA A 15 -4.27 -8.43 -17.80
CA ALA A 15 -5.15 -8.95 -18.86
C ALA A 15 -6.36 -9.69 -18.25
N ALA A 16 -7.49 -9.64 -18.96
CA ALA A 16 -8.73 -10.27 -18.52
C ALA A 16 -8.53 -11.74 -18.14
N GLY A 17 -9.05 -12.12 -16.96
CA GLY A 17 -8.94 -13.48 -16.42
C GLY A 17 -7.57 -13.85 -15.84
N LYS A 18 -6.63 -12.89 -15.72
CA LYS A 18 -5.37 -13.08 -14.99
C LYS A 18 -5.47 -12.54 -13.58
N ARG A 19 -4.65 -13.09 -12.69
CA ARG A 19 -4.44 -12.61 -11.33
C ARG A 19 -3.06 -11.99 -11.22
N MET A 20 -2.90 -11.11 -10.25
CA MET A 20 -1.63 -10.45 -9.92
C MET A 20 -1.13 -10.93 -8.57
N GLU A 21 0.19 -11.00 -8.48
CA GLU A 21 0.93 -11.17 -7.23
C GLU A 21 1.66 -9.86 -6.94
N ALA A 22 1.53 -9.34 -5.72
CA ALA A 22 2.29 -8.20 -5.23
C ALA A 22 3.09 -8.59 -4.00
N ILE A 23 4.35 -8.15 -3.97
CA ILE A 23 5.26 -8.32 -2.85
C ILE A 23 5.74 -6.93 -2.43
N VAL A 24 5.57 -6.60 -1.15
CA VAL A 24 6.11 -5.35 -0.61
C VAL A 24 7.52 -5.63 -0.14
N ASN A 25 8.49 -5.10 -0.89
CA ASN A 25 9.90 -5.24 -0.57
C ASN A 25 10.27 -4.37 0.64
N SER A 26 9.91 -3.10 0.64
CA SER A 26 10.20 -2.19 1.73
C SER A 26 9.05 -1.20 1.96
N PHE A 27 8.92 -0.74 3.21
CA PHE A 27 7.98 0.32 3.57
C PHE A 27 8.56 1.16 4.69
N GLY A 28 9.31 2.20 4.33
CA GLY A 28 9.95 3.14 5.26
C GLY A 28 10.81 2.49 6.36
N PRO A 29 11.58 3.29 7.12
CA PRO A 29 12.27 2.79 8.30
C PRO A 29 11.38 2.76 9.55
N HIS A 30 10.27 3.50 9.54
CA HIS A 30 9.45 3.78 10.71
C HIS A 30 8.25 2.85 10.82
N ARG A 31 7.91 2.43 12.05
CA ARG A 31 6.69 1.67 12.38
C ARG A 31 5.66 2.61 12.96
N PHE A 32 4.47 2.65 12.34
CA PHE A 32 3.34 3.46 12.75
C PHE A 32 2.25 2.60 13.37
N SER A 33 1.77 2.99 14.54
CA SER A 33 0.74 2.23 15.25
C SER A 33 -0.57 2.21 14.47
N GLY A 34 -1.09 1.00 14.22
CA GLY A 34 -2.42 0.78 13.63
C GLY A 34 -2.60 1.30 12.21
N CYS A 35 -1.53 1.67 11.51
CA CYS A 35 -1.56 2.19 10.14
C CYS A 35 -2.52 3.38 9.95
N ARG A 36 -2.74 4.21 10.98
CA ARG A 36 -3.76 5.26 10.91
C ARG A 36 -3.32 6.47 10.11
N ASN A 37 -2.06 6.87 10.31
CA ASN A 37 -1.57 8.14 9.82
C ASN A 37 -0.61 8.00 8.64
N ILE A 38 0.02 6.84 8.46
CA ILE A 38 0.89 6.54 7.32
C ILE A 38 0.70 5.06 7.00
N GLY A 39 0.48 4.75 5.73
CA GLY A 39 0.37 3.36 5.31
C GLY A 39 0.32 3.19 3.80
N LEU A 40 0.66 1.98 3.38
CA LEU A 40 0.30 1.41 2.09
C LEU A 40 -0.81 0.38 2.34
N GLU A 41 -1.96 0.55 1.71
CA GLU A 41 -3.03 -0.44 1.68
C GLU A 41 -3.07 -1.08 0.28
N ILE A 42 -2.99 -2.41 0.23
CA ILE A 42 -3.17 -3.18 -1.00
C ILE A 42 -4.54 -3.86 -0.92
N LEU A 43 -5.42 -3.50 -1.84
CA LEU A 43 -6.76 -4.07 -1.99
C LEU A 43 -6.70 -5.04 -3.19
N PRO A 44 -6.64 -6.36 -2.92
CA PRO A 44 -6.54 -7.37 -3.96
C PRO A 44 -7.90 -7.78 -4.54
N TYR A 45 -8.98 -7.24 -3.99
CA TYR A 45 -10.35 -7.59 -4.34
C TYR A 45 -10.99 -6.47 -5.15
N GLY A 46 -11.81 -6.82 -6.13
CA GLY A 46 -12.67 -5.84 -6.82
C GLY A 46 -13.70 -5.18 -5.88
N ASP A 47 -13.96 -5.77 -4.72
CA ASP A 47 -14.87 -5.23 -3.71
C ASP A 47 -14.15 -4.22 -2.78
N THR A 48 -14.30 -2.94 -3.10
CA THR A 48 -13.76 -1.82 -2.33
C THR A 48 -14.43 -1.60 -0.96
N ARG A 49 -15.46 -2.38 -0.61
CA ARG A 49 -16.09 -2.34 0.73
C ARG A 49 -15.30 -3.14 1.77
N SER A 50 -14.35 -3.96 1.32
CA SER A 50 -13.41 -4.67 2.18
C SER A 50 -12.14 -3.85 2.41
N SER A 51 -11.62 -3.84 3.64
CA SER A 51 -10.30 -3.27 3.89
C SER A 51 -9.23 -4.19 3.29
N GLY A 52 -8.23 -3.58 2.66
CA GLY A 52 -7.07 -4.26 2.12
C GLY A 52 -6.04 -4.63 3.20
N LEU A 53 -4.94 -5.22 2.75
CA LEU A 53 -3.77 -5.48 3.58
C LEU A 53 -2.99 -4.19 3.78
N ARG A 54 -2.80 -3.80 5.04
CA ARG A 54 -2.09 -2.55 5.41
C ARG A 54 -0.66 -2.82 5.84
N PHE A 55 0.24 -2.02 5.29
CA PHE A 55 1.65 -1.96 5.63
C PHE A 55 1.94 -0.56 6.17
N CYS A 56 2.40 -0.46 7.41
CA CYS A 56 2.69 0.82 8.05
C CYS A 56 3.95 0.75 8.91
N GLY A 57 4.83 -0.17 8.62
CA GLY A 57 6.07 -0.34 9.34
C GLY A 57 7.08 -1.13 8.55
N GLN A 58 8.26 -1.29 9.13
CA GLN A 58 9.27 -2.22 8.61
C GLN A 58 8.61 -3.57 8.34
N VAL A 59 8.54 -3.91 7.06
CA VAL A 59 8.02 -5.18 6.58
C VAL A 59 9.15 -6.21 6.74
N PRO A 60 8.89 -7.45 7.18
CA PRO A 60 9.87 -8.52 7.00
C PRO A 60 10.21 -8.55 5.52
N TYR A 61 11.48 -8.46 5.16
CA TYR A 61 11.90 -8.43 3.76
C TYR A 61 12.03 -9.87 3.23
N PRO A 62 11.31 -10.26 2.16
CA PRO A 62 10.11 -9.62 1.59
C PRO A 62 8.82 -9.96 2.34
N SER A 63 7.76 -9.17 2.13
CA SER A 63 6.44 -9.45 2.70
C SER A 63 5.91 -10.81 2.24
N LYS A 64 4.90 -11.33 2.95
CA LYS A 64 4.08 -12.39 2.36
C LYS A 64 3.44 -11.86 1.06
N PRO A 65 3.39 -12.67 -0.01
CA PRO A 65 2.74 -12.27 -1.25
C PRO A 65 1.25 -11.97 -1.05
N VAL A 66 0.76 -10.98 -1.80
CA VAL A 66 -0.65 -10.59 -1.89
C VAL A 66 -1.16 -10.97 -3.26
N TYR A 67 -2.24 -11.76 -3.31
CA TYR A 67 -2.83 -12.26 -4.55
C TYR A 67 -4.19 -11.64 -4.81
N THR A 68 -4.46 -11.19 -6.03
CA THR A 68 -5.78 -10.72 -6.44
C THR A 68 -6.78 -11.84 -6.65
N ASP A 69 -8.07 -11.55 -6.47
CA ASP A 69 -9.15 -12.44 -6.88
C ASP A 69 -9.45 -12.37 -8.39
N GLY A 70 -9.30 -11.18 -8.96
CA GLY A 70 -9.48 -10.85 -10.38
C GLY A 70 -8.26 -10.18 -11.01
N ASP A 71 -8.51 -9.36 -12.03
CA ASP A 71 -7.49 -8.72 -12.88
C ASP A 71 -7.17 -7.28 -12.46
N THR A 72 -7.72 -6.80 -11.34
CA THR A 72 -7.46 -5.46 -10.79
C THR A 72 -6.82 -5.55 -9.40
N MET A 73 -5.89 -4.65 -9.12
CA MET A 73 -5.34 -4.41 -7.77
C MET A 73 -5.30 -2.91 -7.52
N LEU A 74 -5.76 -2.49 -6.35
CA LEU A 74 -5.66 -1.10 -5.91
C LEU A 74 -4.60 -0.98 -4.82
N CYS A 75 -3.67 -0.06 -5.03
CA CYS A 75 -2.64 0.31 -4.07
C CYS A 75 -2.89 1.74 -3.62
N TRP A 76 -3.09 1.94 -2.33
CA TRP A 76 -3.34 3.23 -1.72
C TRP A 76 -2.24 3.59 -0.74
N LEU A 77 -1.42 4.58 -1.09
CA LEU A 77 -0.39 5.13 -0.21
C LEU A 77 -0.92 6.42 0.39
N TYR A 78 -0.91 6.55 1.71
CA TYR A 78 -1.43 7.72 2.40
C TYR A 78 -0.50 8.18 3.52
N ARG A 79 -0.53 9.49 3.80
CA ARG A 79 0.09 10.11 4.97
C ARG A 79 -0.73 11.28 5.50
N ASP A 80 -0.80 11.38 6.82
CA ASP A 80 -1.54 12.38 7.60
C ASP A 80 -0.66 12.95 8.74
N ILE A 81 0.67 12.92 8.59
CA ILE A 81 1.62 13.49 9.55
C ILE A 81 2.85 14.11 8.88
N ASN A 82 3.35 15.18 9.51
CA ASN A 82 4.59 15.91 9.18
C ASN A 82 5.87 15.09 9.50
N LEU A 83 6.10 13.97 8.84
CA LEU A 83 7.40 13.30 8.87
C LEU A 83 8.09 13.41 7.50
N PRO A 84 9.34 13.90 7.43
CA PRO A 84 10.09 13.94 6.19
C PRO A 84 10.33 12.50 5.70
N VAL A 85 9.85 12.18 4.50
CA VAL A 85 10.10 10.89 3.85
C VAL A 85 11.18 11.08 2.81
N THR A 86 12.35 10.48 3.02
CA THR A 86 13.36 10.25 1.98
C THR A 86 12.99 8.99 1.22
N VAL A 87 12.87 9.09 -0.11
CA VAL A 87 12.73 7.95 -1.01
C VAL A 87 13.96 7.91 -1.89
N GLU A 88 14.71 6.81 -1.82
CA GLU A 88 15.66 6.45 -2.87
C GLU A 88 14.97 5.45 -3.80
N VAL A 89 15.01 5.75 -5.09
CA VAL A 89 14.53 4.86 -6.16
C VAL A 89 15.78 4.31 -6.85
N SER A 90 15.94 2.98 -6.81
CA SER A 90 16.88 2.24 -7.64
C SER A 90 16.16 1.25 -8.54
#